data_AF-A0A0Q9SL19-F1
#
_entry.id   AF-A0A0Q9SL19-F1
#
_cell.length_a   1.000
_cell.length_b   1.000
_cell.length_c   1.000
_cell.angle_alpha   90.00
_cell.angle_beta   90.00
_cell.angle_gamma   90.00
#
_symmetry.space_group_name_H-M   'P 1'
#
loop_
_entity.id
_entity.type
_entity.pdbx_description
1 polymer ?
#
loop_
_entity_poly.entity_id
_entity_poly.type
_entity_poly.pdbx_seq_one_letter_code
_entity_poly.pdbx_strand_id
1 'polypeptide(L)'
;MWAMAAMLDARFSLDLLVDSQSPNGAIPASTVHEVYRYGWLRDGSWCAYAMDRGGRPDASARWHHWVAETLLRHEHRVDEALNAVAAGTVDGRVMMPARSTLAGEEEPVDPRQEWPNFQTDCYGFWLWAAADHVRRNGSRVDPTVEGAMRLVVRYLMGAGETPCYDCWEEYPGLLHTSSLAAVSAGLRDAGELLGDAAASGYAEVIRQRLLGAEFTLAGGFVRSAGGDTRVDGSLLWLGVPFGVVPVDSDVFRVTVKRVREELRAPGGGVRRYLGELLLRRQPVDPAGRVPGPGGLGRGQC
;
A
#
# COMPACT_ATOMS: atom_id res chain seq x y z
N MET A 1 -27.28 -22.27 -23.31
CA MET A 1 -27.54 -20.82 -23.26
C MET A 1 -26.77 -20.24 -22.08
N TRP A 2 -25.44 -20.15 -22.22
CA TRP A 2 -24.54 -19.63 -21.19
C TRP A 2 -24.58 -18.11 -21.30
N ALA A 3 -25.07 -17.47 -20.24
CA ALA A 3 -25.14 -16.02 -20.14
C ALA A 3 -23.75 -15.42 -20.40
N MET A 4 -23.72 -14.39 -21.24
CA MET A 4 -22.58 -13.52 -21.43
C MET A 4 -22.09 -13.06 -20.06
N ALA A 5 -20.97 -13.62 -19.59
CA ALA A 5 -20.14 -12.92 -18.64
C ALA A 5 -19.72 -11.65 -19.37
N ALA A 6 -20.40 -10.54 -19.09
CA ALA A 6 -19.95 -9.23 -19.52
C ALA A 6 -18.53 -9.11 -18.96
N MET A 7 -17.51 -9.26 -19.83
CA MET A 7 -16.18 -8.79 -19.51
C MET A 7 -16.39 -7.32 -19.19
N LEU A 8 -16.28 -6.97 -17.90
CA LEU A 8 -16.27 -5.58 -17.48
C LEU A 8 -15.19 -4.91 -18.33
N ASP A 9 -15.61 -4.01 -19.20
CA ASP A 9 -14.71 -3.25 -20.05
C ASP A 9 -13.78 -2.44 -19.15
N ALA A 10 -12.50 -2.32 -19.51
CA ALA A 10 -11.57 -1.46 -18.81
C ALA A 10 -12.13 -0.03 -18.66
N ARG A 11 -12.93 0.44 -19.62
CA ARG A 11 -13.66 1.71 -19.52
C ARG A 11 -14.63 1.75 -18.34
N PHE A 12 -15.41 0.69 -18.13
CA PHE A 12 -16.33 0.62 -17.00
C PHE A 12 -15.58 0.70 -15.66
N SER A 13 -14.46 0.01 -15.52
CA SER A 13 -13.62 0.10 -14.31
C SER A 13 -13.06 1.51 -14.10
N LEU A 14 -12.61 2.18 -15.16
CA LEU A 14 -12.11 3.55 -15.07
C LEU A 14 -13.19 4.55 -14.69
N ASP A 15 -14.37 4.44 -15.30
CA ASP A 15 -15.50 5.33 -15.00
C ASP A 15 -15.96 5.12 -13.55
N LEU A 16 -16.01 3.88 -13.06
CA LEU A 16 -16.30 3.60 -11.64
C LEU A 16 -15.29 4.25 -10.69
N LEU A 17 -13.99 4.20 -11.01
CA LEU A 17 -12.96 4.83 -10.20
C LEU A 17 -13.11 6.36 -10.16
N VAL A 18 -13.39 6.97 -11.32
CA VAL A 18 -13.58 8.43 -11.44
C VAL A 18 -14.85 8.86 -10.69
N ASP A 19 -15.95 8.13 -10.85
CA ASP A 19 -17.24 8.42 -10.21
C ASP A 19 -17.21 8.20 -8.68
N SER A 20 -16.30 7.35 -8.19
CA SER A 20 -16.10 7.12 -6.77
C SER A 20 -15.24 8.18 -6.09
N GLN A 21 -14.50 8.99 -6.86
CA GLN A 21 -13.61 10.02 -6.32
C GLN A 21 -14.44 11.16 -5.71
N SER A 22 -14.04 11.61 -4.51
CA SER A 22 -14.69 12.74 -3.85
C SER A 22 -14.46 14.05 -4.63
N PRO A 23 -15.32 15.07 -4.44
CA PRO A 23 -15.11 16.39 -5.04
C PRO A 23 -13.74 17.02 -4.72
N ASN A 24 -13.16 16.67 -3.57
CA ASN A 24 -11.85 17.16 -3.14
C ASN A 24 -10.68 16.30 -3.63
N GLY A 25 -10.93 15.25 -4.43
CA GLY A 25 -9.91 14.39 -5.02
C GLY A 25 -9.59 13.09 -4.28
N ALA A 26 -10.13 12.90 -3.07
CA ALA A 26 -9.94 11.66 -2.30
C ALA A 26 -10.57 10.46 -3.00
N ILE A 27 -9.92 9.30 -2.94
CA ILE A 27 -10.48 8.04 -3.47
C ILE A 27 -10.77 7.11 -2.27
N PRO A 28 -12.05 6.76 -2.00
CA PRO A 28 -12.37 5.83 -0.92
C PRO A 28 -11.95 4.40 -1.28
N ALA A 29 -11.42 3.64 -0.31
CA ALA A 29 -11.12 2.22 -0.52
C ALA A 29 -12.37 1.40 -0.84
N SER A 30 -13.54 1.79 -0.32
CA SER A 30 -14.84 1.27 -0.74
C SER A 30 -15.95 2.30 -0.62
N THR A 31 -16.83 2.35 -1.63
CA THR A 31 -18.06 3.19 -1.58
C THR A 31 -19.21 2.49 -0.84
N VAL A 32 -19.17 1.17 -0.73
CA VAL A 32 -20.28 0.33 -0.21
C VAL A 32 -20.07 -0.14 1.24
N HIS A 33 -18.82 -0.20 1.71
CA HIS A 33 -18.51 -0.60 3.09
C HIS A 33 -18.07 0.60 3.92
N GLU A 34 -18.87 0.97 4.94
CA GLU A 34 -18.66 2.18 5.75
C GLU A 34 -17.26 2.22 6.42
N VAL A 35 -16.80 1.09 6.95
CA VAL A 35 -15.47 0.94 7.58
C VAL A 35 -14.30 1.18 6.61
N TYR A 36 -14.57 1.19 5.30
CA TYR A 36 -13.59 1.41 4.23
C TYR A 36 -13.81 2.74 3.46
N ARG A 37 -14.63 3.65 3.99
CA ARG A 37 -14.85 5.00 3.42
C ARG A 37 -13.76 6.01 3.84
N TYR A 38 -12.51 5.62 3.70
CA TYR A 38 -11.34 6.47 3.95
C TYR A 38 -10.43 6.46 2.72
N GLY A 39 -9.59 7.48 2.61
CA GLY A 39 -8.52 7.51 1.61
C GLY A 39 -7.28 6.85 2.19
N TRP A 40 -7.01 5.59 1.82
CA TRP A 40 -5.71 4.96 2.07
C TRP A 40 -4.74 5.41 1.00
N LEU A 41 -3.55 5.83 1.41
CA LEU A 41 -2.53 6.30 0.48
C LEU A 41 -2.15 5.20 -0.54
N ARG A 42 -2.07 3.95 -0.09
CA ARG A 42 -1.78 2.79 -0.96
C ARG A 42 -2.87 2.58 -2.00
N ASP A 43 -4.11 2.40 -1.57
CA ASP A 43 -5.26 2.06 -2.41
C ASP A 43 -5.55 3.16 -3.43
N GLY A 44 -5.59 4.41 -2.98
CA GLY A 44 -5.82 5.54 -3.88
C GLY A 44 -4.68 5.74 -4.87
N SER A 45 -3.42 5.43 -4.50
CA SER A 45 -2.29 5.51 -5.43
C SER A 45 -2.33 4.42 -6.51
N TRP A 46 -2.81 3.22 -6.20
CA TRP A 46 -3.14 2.22 -7.22
C TRP A 46 -4.23 2.70 -8.18
N CYS A 47 -5.28 3.32 -7.64
CA CYS A 47 -6.38 3.86 -8.45
C CYS A 47 -5.93 5.01 -9.35
N ALA A 48 -5.14 5.95 -8.81
CA ALA A 48 -4.57 7.07 -9.55
C ALA A 48 -3.64 6.59 -10.67
N TYR A 49 -2.75 5.62 -10.38
CA TYR A 49 -1.94 4.98 -11.40
C TYR A 49 -2.81 4.33 -12.49
N ALA A 50 -3.87 3.60 -12.13
CA ALA A 50 -4.79 3.02 -13.11
C ALA A 50 -5.49 4.08 -13.96
N MET A 51 -5.91 5.21 -13.37
CA MET A 51 -6.49 6.35 -14.08
C MET A 51 -5.51 6.95 -15.09
N ASP A 52 -4.24 7.15 -14.70
CA ASP A 52 -3.19 7.61 -15.61
C ASP A 52 -2.96 6.63 -16.76
N ARG A 53 -2.86 5.32 -16.46
CA ARG A 53 -2.72 4.28 -17.50
C ARG A 53 -3.94 4.20 -18.41
N GLY A 54 -5.11 4.55 -17.91
CA GLY A 54 -6.39 4.57 -18.61
C GLY A 54 -6.73 5.89 -19.32
N GLY A 55 -5.83 6.88 -19.32
CA GLY A 55 -6.06 8.16 -19.97
C GLY A 55 -7.07 9.06 -19.24
N ARG A 56 -7.01 9.10 -17.90
CA ARG A 56 -7.75 10.02 -17.01
C ARG A 56 -6.79 10.82 -16.11
N PRO A 57 -5.80 11.53 -16.67
CA PRO A 57 -4.75 12.18 -15.88
C PRO A 57 -5.29 13.26 -14.94
N ASP A 58 -6.33 14.00 -15.32
CA ASP A 58 -6.92 15.02 -14.46
C ASP A 58 -7.54 14.43 -13.18
N ALA A 59 -8.10 13.22 -13.26
CA ALA A 59 -8.63 12.53 -12.09
C ALA A 59 -7.50 12.01 -11.19
N SER A 60 -6.43 11.49 -11.79
CA SER A 60 -5.20 11.13 -11.06
C SER A 60 -4.57 12.34 -10.35
N ALA A 61 -4.48 13.48 -11.04
CA ALA A 61 -3.94 14.71 -10.48
C ALA A 61 -4.71 15.17 -9.23
N ARG A 62 -6.05 15.10 -9.24
CA ARG A 62 -6.87 15.40 -8.06
C ARG A 62 -6.53 14.53 -6.85
N TRP A 63 -6.20 13.25 -7.06
CA TRP A 63 -5.75 12.38 -5.98
C TRP A 63 -4.41 12.85 -5.40
N HIS A 64 -3.43 13.15 -6.25
CA HIS A 64 -2.12 13.61 -5.79
C HIS A 64 -2.20 14.95 -5.04
N HIS A 65 -3.05 15.87 -5.51
CA HIS A 65 -3.34 17.12 -4.81
C HIS A 65 -4.01 16.88 -3.45
N TRP A 66 -5.03 16.00 -3.39
CA TRP A 66 -5.69 15.66 -2.13
C TRP A 66 -4.72 15.08 -1.09
N VAL A 67 -3.85 14.14 -1.51
CA VAL A 67 -2.83 13.59 -0.62
C VAL A 67 -1.87 14.69 -0.16
N ALA A 68 -1.41 15.55 -1.08
CA ALA A 68 -0.47 16.62 -0.74
C ALA A 68 -1.05 17.60 0.30
N GLU A 69 -2.27 18.09 0.09
CA GLU A 69 -2.96 18.98 1.04
C GLU A 69 -3.19 18.30 2.39
N THR A 70 -3.54 17.02 2.39
CA THR A 70 -3.75 16.22 3.60
C THR A 70 -2.45 16.10 4.40
N LEU A 71 -1.35 15.71 3.76
CA LEU A 71 -0.07 15.50 4.43
C LEU A 71 0.53 16.81 4.95
N LEU A 72 0.44 17.90 4.18
CA LEU A 72 0.96 19.21 4.60
C LEU A 72 0.16 19.78 5.77
N ARG A 73 -1.16 19.53 5.86
CA ARG A 73 -1.98 19.91 7.02
C ARG A 73 -1.50 19.27 8.32
N HIS A 74 -0.94 18.07 8.23
CA HIS A 74 -0.47 17.27 9.37
C HIS A 74 1.06 17.17 9.42
N GLU A 75 1.80 18.12 8.85
CA GLU A 75 3.26 18.04 8.72
C GLU A 75 4.01 17.89 10.06
N HIS A 76 3.45 18.42 11.15
CA HIS A 76 3.98 18.29 12.52
C HIS A 76 4.20 16.84 12.94
N ARG A 77 3.39 15.90 12.42
CA ARG A 77 3.50 14.47 12.68
C ARG A 77 4.84 13.89 12.20
N VAL A 78 5.44 14.47 11.15
CA VAL A 78 6.77 14.03 10.69
C VAL A 78 7.83 14.34 11.74
N ASP A 79 7.78 15.52 12.36
CA ASP A 79 8.73 15.88 13.41
C ASP A 79 8.55 14.99 14.64
N GLU A 80 7.31 14.73 15.06
CA GLU A 80 6.99 13.84 16.18
C GLU A 80 7.49 12.41 15.92
N ALA A 81 7.21 11.86 14.74
CA ALA A 81 7.62 10.52 14.36
C ALA A 81 9.14 10.38 14.32
N LEU A 82 9.85 11.35 13.70
CA LEU A 82 11.31 11.31 13.61
C LEU A 82 11.98 11.45 14.99
N ASN A 83 11.42 12.28 15.88
CA ASN A 83 11.89 12.37 17.26
C ASN A 83 11.68 11.05 18.01
N ALA A 84 10.53 10.38 17.83
CA ALA A 84 10.26 9.09 18.45
C ALA A 84 11.20 7.98 17.93
N VAL A 85 11.50 7.97 16.63
CA VAL A 85 12.49 7.05 16.05
C VAL A 85 13.88 7.31 16.62
N ALA A 86 14.32 8.56 16.67
CA ALA A 86 15.63 8.94 17.22
C ALA A 86 15.77 8.59 18.71
N ALA A 87 14.68 8.69 19.48
CA ALA A 87 14.63 8.34 20.89
C ALA A 87 14.44 6.83 21.16
N GLY A 88 14.14 6.03 20.12
CA GLY A 88 13.81 4.61 20.28
C GLY A 88 12.47 4.37 20.99
N THR A 89 11.55 5.33 20.94
CA THR A 89 10.24 5.30 21.61
C THR A 89 9.08 5.20 20.61
N VAL A 90 9.28 4.43 19.54
CA VAL A 90 8.29 4.29 18.46
C VAL A 90 6.99 3.67 18.99
N ASP A 91 5.89 4.38 18.74
CA ASP A 91 4.52 3.95 18.97
C ASP A 91 3.75 4.27 17.68
N GLY A 92 2.94 3.33 17.17
CA GLY A 92 2.20 3.54 15.93
C GLY A 92 1.30 4.78 15.93
N ARG A 93 0.91 5.29 17.11
CA ARG A 93 0.08 6.50 17.28
C ARG A 93 0.83 7.81 17.07
N VAL A 94 2.16 7.82 17.22
CA VAL A 94 3.00 9.00 16.95
C VAL A 94 3.54 9.00 15.52
N MET A 95 3.38 7.89 14.80
CA MET A 95 3.76 7.78 13.39
C MET A 95 2.69 8.36 12.47
N MET A 96 3.09 8.66 11.24
CA MET A 96 2.17 9.13 10.20
C MET A 96 1.13 8.04 9.85
N PRO A 97 -0.17 8.39 9.73
CA PRO A 97 -1.25 7.41 9.52
C PRO A 97 -1.32 6.89 8.07
N ALA A 98 -1.68 5.63 7.84
CA ALA A 98 -1.83 5.06 6.50
C ALA A 98 -3.08 5.57 5.73
N ARG A 99 -4.09 6.05 6.46
CA ARG A 99 -5.35 6.56 5.91
C ARG A 99 -5.82 7.84 6.59
N SER A 100 -6.63 8.61 5.88
CA SER A 100 -7.33 9.78 6.40
C SER A 100 -8.80 9.75 6.01
N THR A 101 -9.65 10.49 6.73
CA THR A 101 -11.02 10.72 6.28
C THR A 101 -11.01 11.34 4.88
N LEU A 102 -12.10 11.22 4.11
CA LEU A 102 -12.14 11.79 2.75
C LEU A 102 -12.00 13.33 2.71
N ALA A 103 -12.15 14.01 3.85
CA ALA A 103 -11.89 15.44 4.01
C ALA A 103 -10.42 15.78 4.33
N GLY A 104 -9.55 14.77 4.47
CA GLY A 104 -8.14 14.94 4.87
C GLY A 104 -7.93 15.12 6.37
N GLU A 105 -8.95 14.86 7.19
CA GLU A 105 -8.80 14.86 8.65
C GLU A 105 -8.25 13.53 9.14
N GLU A 106 -7.51 13.57 10.25
CA GLU A 106 -7.08 12.37 10.95
C GLU A 106 -8.28 11.57 11.45
N GLU A 107 -8.13 10.26 11.46
CA GLU A 107 -9.14 9.40 12.05
C GLU A 107 -9.18 9.58 13.57
N PRO A 108 -10.38 9.67 14.18
CA PRO A 108 -10.50 9.67 15.63
C PRO A 108 -9.85 8.42 16.22
N VAL A 109 -8.88 8.63 17.12
CA VAL A 109 -8.21 7.52 17.81
C VAL A 109 -9.13 6.99 18.91
N ASP A 110 -9.48 5.69 18.89
CA ASP A 110 -9.99 5.02 20.09
C ASP A 110 -8.79 4.60 20.95
N PRO A 111 -8.56 5.22 22.11
CA PRO A 111 -7.40 4.90 22.96
C PRO A 111 -7.42 3.46 23.49
N ARG A 112 -8.52 2.72 23.32
CA ARG A 112 -8.68 1.33 23.74
C ARG A 112 -8.36 0.33 22.63
N GLN A 113 -8.10 0.78 21.41
CA GLN A 113 -7.78 -0.07 20.27
C GLN A 113 -6.47 0.38 19.62
N GLU A 114 -5.55 -0.56 19.45
CA GLU A 114 -4.42 -0.33 18.57
C GLU A 114 -4.94 -0.44 17.13
N TRP A 115 -5.06 0.69 16.44
CA TRP A 115 -5.42 0.69 15.02
C TRP A 115 -4.16 0.44 14.19
N PRO A 116 -4.20 -0.46 13.17
CA PRO A 116 -3.03 -0.83 12.36
C PRO A 116 -2.63 0.25 11.34
N ASN A 117 -2.59 1.51 11.77
CA ASN A 117 -2.38 2.67 10.90
C ASN A 117 -0.92 2.94 10.56
N PHE A 118 0.03 2.46 11.38
CA PHE A 118 1.44 2.70 11.10
C PHE A 118 1.92 1.74 10.01
N GLN A 119 2.05 2.27 8.80
CA GLN A 119 2.50 1.56 7.61
C GLN A 119 3.35 2.50 6.75
N THR A 120 4.60 2.15 6.49
CA THR A 120 5.51 3.01 5.69
C THR A 120 5.35 2.79 4.19
N ASP A 121 4.77 1.67 3.77
CA ASP A 121 4.66 1.30 2.36
C ASP A 121 3.76 2.25 1.56
N CYS A 122 2.68 2.73 2.17
CA CYS A 122 1.71 3.60 1.51
C CYS A 122 2.33 4.93 1.06
N TYR A 123 3.30 5.44 1.82
CA TYR A 123 4.08 6.64 1.49
C TYR A 123 5.03 6.42 0.33
N GLY A 124 5.76 5.30 0.35
CA GLY A 124 6.63 4.91 -0.77
C GLY A 124 5.82 4.70 -2.06
N PHE A 125 4.65 4.08 -1.93
CA PHE A 125 3.70 3.89 -3.02
C PHE A 125 3.23 5.23 -3.61
N TRP A 126 2.83 6.17 -2.76
CA TRP A 126 2.38 7.48 -3.22
C TRP A 126 3.48 8.27 -3.93
N LEU A 127 4.72 8.29 -3.39
CA LEU A 127 5.86 8.91 -4.06
C LEU A 127 6.11 8.31 -5.45
N TRP A 128 6.09 6.98 -5.54
CA TRP A 128 6.23 6.26 -6.80
C TRP A 128 5.12 6.65 -7.81
N ALA A 129 3.86 6.65 -7.38
CA ALA A 129 2.72 6.96 -8.24
C ALA A 129 2.72 8.43 -8.69
N ALA A 130 3.02 9.37 -7.79
CA ALA A 130 3.11 10.79 -8.12
C ALA A 130 4.26 11.08 -9.10
N ALA A 131 5.39 10.40 -8.94
CA ALA A 131 6.50 10.53 -9.88
C ALA A 131 6.16 9.94 -11.26
N ASP A 132 5.47 8.79 -11.34
CA ASP A 132 4.96 8.25 -12.61
C ASP A 132 3.97 9.21 -13.27
N HIS A 133 3.02 9.76 -12.52
CA HIS A 133 2.04 10.73 -13.00
C HIS A 133 2.72 11.94 -13.68
N VAL A 134 3.68 12.56 -13.00
CA VAL A 134 4.39 13.74 -13.51
C VAL A 134 5.17 13.40 -14.79
N ARG A 135 5.93 12.30 -14.79
CA ARG A 135 6.73 11.86 -15.94
C ARG A 135 5.87 11.48 -17.14
N ARG A 136 4.80 10.73 -16.91
CA ARG A 136 3.89 10.22 -17.96
C ARG A 136 3.13 11.35 -18.65
N ASN A 137 2.72 12.35 -17.89
CA ASN A 137 1.93 13.46 -18.40
C ASN A 137 2.79 14.67 -18.81
N GLY A 138 4.13 14.55 -18.77
CA GLY A 138 5.08 15.59 -19.19
C GLY A 138 4.89 16.93 -18.47
N SER A 139 4.31 16.91 -17.29
CA SER A 139 3.89 18.11 -16.56
C SER A 139 4.97 18.56 -15.59
N ARG A 140 5.00 19.85 -15.27
CA ARG A 140 5.78 20.31 -14.11
C ARG A 140 5.09 19.78 -12.85
N VAL A 141 5.86 19.33 -11.86
CA VAL A 141 5.31 18.99 -10.55
C VAL A 141 4.62 20.23 -9.96
N ASP A 142 3.39 20.05 -9.49
CA ASP A 142 2.66 21.10 -8.79
C ASP A 142 3.41 21.47 -7.49
N PRO A 143 3.54 22.75 -7.12
CA PRO A 143 4.29 23.15 -5.93
C PRO A 143 3.77 22.53 -4.61
N THR A 144 2.46 22.33 -4.48
CA THR A 144 1.87 21.70 -3.29
C THR A 144 2.25 20.22 -3.25
N VAL A 145 2.15 19.54 -4.39
CA VAL A 145 2.57 18.13 -4.52
C VAL A 145 4.08 17.99 -4.26
N GLU A 146 4.90 18.89 -4.81
CA GLU A 146 6.34 18.91 -4.57
C GLU A 146 6.67 19.07 -3.07
N GLY A 147 6.02 20.01 -2.38
CA GLY A 147 6.19 20.22 -0.94
C GLY A 147 5.88 18.96 -0.13
N ALA A 148 4.75 18.32 -0.44
CA ALA A 148 4.37 17.07 0.21
C ALA A 148 5.33 15.91 -0.14
N MET A 149 5.83 15.81 -1.37
CA MET A 149 6.83 14.80 -1.74
C MET A 149 8.12 14.97 -0.92
N ARG A 150 8.59 16.21 -0.75
CA ARG A 150 9.77 16.51 0.10
C ARG A 150 9.53 16.15 1.56
N LEU A 151 8.34 16.43 2.09
CA LEU A 151 7.95 16.03 3.44
C LEU A 151 7.97 14.51 3.62
N VAL A 152 7.41 13.76 2.66
CA VAL A 152 7.39 12.29 2.69
C VAL A 152 8.78 11.69 2.50
N VAL A 153 9.61 12.25 1.63
CA VAL A 153 11.02 11.85 1.50
C VAL A 153 11.72 12.00 2.85
N ARG A 154 11.58 13.15 3.52
CA ARG A 154 12.15 13.37 4.86
C ARG A 154 11.67 12.33 5.87
N TYR A 155 10.38 12.03 5.89
CA TYR A 155 9.80 11.00 6.76
C TYR A 155 10.41 9.62 6.48
N LEU A 156 10.44 9.18 5.22
CA LEU A 156 10.95 7.86 4.84
C LEU A 156 12.47 7.72 5.01
N MET A 157 13.24 8.78 4.84
CA MET A 157 14.68 8.79 5.11
C MET A 157 15.00 8.52 6.58
N GLY A 158 14.10 8.86 7.52
CA GLY A 158 14.31 8.64 8.95
C GLY A 158 13.52 7.47 9.54
N ALA A 159 12.35 7.15 9.00
CA ALA A 159 11.43 6.15 9.55
C ALA A 159 11.08 4.99 8.59
N GLY A 160 11.55 5.03 7.33
CA GLY A 160 11.15 4.07 6.29
C GLY A 160 11.50 2.61 6.59
N GLU A 161 12.56 2.38 7.37
CA GLU A 161 13.00 1.05 7.81
C GLU A 161 12.52 0.67 9.22
N THR A 162 11.65 1.47 9.83
CA THR A 162 11.06 1.13 11.14
C THR A 162 10.03 0.00 10.99
N PRO A 163 10.09 -1.07 11.83
CA PRO A 163 9.09 -2.15 11.80
C PRO A 163 7.67 -1.61 11.97
N CYS A 164 6.76 -2.06 11.11
CA CYS A 164 5.39 -1.56 11.04
C CYS A 164 4.45 -2.65 10.52
N TYR A 165 3.14 -2.35 10.46
CA TYR A 165 2.18 -3.27 9.86
C TYR A 165 2.49 -3.45 8.36
N ASP A 166 2.22 -4.63 7.81
CA ASP A 166 2.31 -4.83 6.37
C ASP A 166 1.12 -4.22 5.62
N CYS A 167 1.13 -4.35 4.29
CA CYS A 167 0.03 -3.87 3.45
C CYS A 167 -1.32 -4.58 3.70
N TRP A 168 -1.33 -5.61 4.55
CA TRP A 168 -2.49 -6.37 4.97
C TRP A 168 -2.96 -6.03 6.38
N GLU A 169 -2.35 -5.01 7.02
CA GLU A 169 -2.64 -4.60 8.39
C GLU A 169 -2.26 -5.67 9.43
N GLU A 170 -1.19 -6.44 9.16
CA GLU A 170 -0.74 -7.54 10.00
C GLU A 170 0.74 -7.39 10.43
N TYR A 171 1.10 -8.03 11.55
CA TYR A 171 2.48 -8.18 12.03
C TYR A 171 3.30 -6.88 12.18
N PRO A 172 2.93 -5.96 13.10
CA PRO A 172 3.55 -4.64 13.25
C PRO A 172 5.02 -4.63 13.67
N GLY A 173 5.50 -5.72 14.28
CA GLY A 173 6.87 -5.82 14.79
C GLY A 173 7.88 -6.29 13.76
N LEU A 174 7.49 -6.44 12.49
CA LEU A 174 8.35 -6.98 11.44
C LEU A 174 8.68 -5.91 10.38
N LEU A 175 9.80 -6.14 9.70
CA LEU A 175 10.22 -5.34 8.56
C LEU A 175 9.85 -6.08 7.27
N HIS A 176 8.76 -5.66 6.64
CA HIS A 176 8.16 -6.36 5.50
C HIS A 176 8.83 -6.04 4.18
N THR A 177 9.11 -7.07 3.39
CA THR A 177 9.85 -6.97 2.12
C THR A 177 9.12 -6.11 1.10
N SER A 178 7.80 -6.27 0.96
CA SER A 178 6.98 -5.45 0.06
C SER A 178 6.90 -3.99 0.50
N SER A 179 6.92 -3.74 1.81
CA SER A 179 6.91 -2.39 2.35
C SER A 179 8.21 -1.65 2.05
N LEU A 180 9.35 -2.29 2.33
CA LEU A 180 10.65 -1.73 1.97
C LEU A 180 10.84 -1.55 0.46
N ALA A 181 10.26 -2.44 -0.35
CA ALA A 181 10.26 -2.27 -1.80
C ALA A 181 9.51 -1.01 -2.25
N ALA A 182 8.34 -0.74 -1.65
CA ALA A 182 7.60 0.49 -1.91
C ALA A 182 8.39 1.73 -1.45
N VAL A 183 9.03 1.69 -0.27
CA VAL A 183 9.89 2.76 0.24
C VAL A 183 11.07 3.03 -0.70
N SER A 184 11.80 1.98 -1.10
CA SER A 184 12.93 2.08 -2.04
C SER A 184 12.49 2.69 -3.37
N ALA A 185 11.39 2.21 -3.96
CA ALA A 185 10.89 2.72 -5.23
C ALA A 185 10.42 4.18 -5.15
N GLY A 186 9.69 4.53 -4.09
CA GLY A 186 9.23 5.88 -3.85
C GLY A 186 10.38 6.87 -3.66
N LEU A 187 11.37 6.52 -2.83
CA LEU A 187 12.55 7.36 -2.62
C LEU A 187 13.39 7.52 -3.89
N ARG A 188 13.55 6.46 -4.68
CA ARG A 188 14.24 6.51 -5.98
C ARG A 188 13.52 7.47 -6.93
N ASP A 189 12.23 7.27 -7.15
CA ASP A 189 11.50 7.98 -8.19
C ASP A 189 11.23 9.44 -7.82
N ALA A 190 10.92 9.71 -6.54
CA ALA A 190 10.84 11.07 -6.04
C ALA A 190 12.22 11.75 -6.02
N GLY A 191 13.27 11.04 -5.62
CA GLY A 191 14.63 11.57 -5.59
C GLY A 191 15.10 12.01 -6.97
N GLU A 192 14.92 11.17 -7.99
CA GLU A 192 15.21 11.51 -9.38
C GLU A 192 14.37 12.69 -9.88
N LEU A 193 13.06 12.73 -9.58
CA LEU A 193 12.19 13.81 -10.02
C LEU A 193 12.54 15.15 -9.37
N LEU A 194 12.89 15.14 -8.08
CA LEU A 194 13.13 16.33 -7.26
C LEU A 194 14.59 16.80 -7.27
N GLY A 195 15.49 16.03 -7.91
CA GLY A 195 16.94 16.27 -7.86
C GLY A 195 17.56 15.98 -6.49
N ASP A 196 16.95 15.11 -5.69
CA ASP A 196 17.44 14.71 -4.36
C ASP A 196 18.31 13.45 -4.48
N ALA A 197 19.63 13.68 -4.55
CA ALA A 197 20.62 12.62 -4.63
C ALA A 197 20.72 11.79 -3.34
N ALA A 198 20.39 12.35 -2.18
CA ALA A 198 20.43 11.63 -0.91
C ALA A 198 19.30 10.60 -0.83
N ALA A 199 18.08 10.99 -1.23
CA ALA A 199 16.95 10.07 -1.36
C ALA A 199 17.24 8.95 -2.35
N SER A 200 17.77 9.30 -3.53
CA SER A 200 18.14 8.31 -4.56
C SER A 200 19.23 7.34 -4.09
N GLY A 201 20.25 7.84 -3.39
CA GLY A 201 21.31 7.01 -2.82
C GLY A 201 20.81 6.07 -1.73
N TYR A 202 19.92 6.54 -0.85
CA TYR A 202 19.35 5.70 0.21
C TYR A 202 18.38 4.65 -0.36
N ALA A 203 17.62 4.98 -1.40
CA ALA A 203 16.81 4.01 -2.13
C ALA A 203 17.63 2.82 -2.64
N GLU A 204 18.84 3.08 -3.16
CA GLU A 204 19.78 2.05 -3.60
C GLU A 204 20.30 1.21 -2.43
N VAL A 205 20.57 1.83 -1.27
CA VAL A 205 20.95 1.09 -0.05
C VAL A 205 19.85 0.10 0.35
N ILE A 206 18.59 0.54 0.41
CA ILE A 206 17.45 -0.33 0.72
C ILE A 206 17.32 -1.45 -0.33
N ARG A 207 17.48 -1.11 -1.62
CA ARG A 207 17.43 -2.10 -2.72
C ARG A 207 18.49 -3.18 -2.55
N GLN A 208 19.72 -2.81 -2.20
CA GLN A 208 20.81 -3.79 -1.95
C GLN A 208 20.52 -4.65 -0.72
N ARG A 209 19.95 -4.06 0.34
CA ARG A 209 19.56 -4.80 1.54
C ARG A 209 18.48 -5.84 1.23
N LEU A 210 17.47 -5.49 0.42
CA LEU A 210 16.41 -6.41 -0.04
C LEU A 210 16.95 -7.63 -0.81
N LEU A 211 18.12 -7.52 -1.45
CA LEU A 211 18.78 -8.65 -2.12
C LEU A 211 19.59 -9.54 -1.18
N GLY A 212 19.74 -9.14 0.09
CA GLY A 212 20.47 -9.89 1.10
C GLY A 212 19.71 -11.09 1.66
N ALA A 213 20.42 -11.90 2.44
CA ALA A 213 19.88 -13.10 3.09
C ALA A 213 18.79 -12.82 4.15
N GLU A 214 18.65 -11.56 4.57
CA GLU A 214 17.59 -11.13 5.48
C GLU A 214 16.20 -11.20 4.82
N PHE A 215 16.13 -10.93 3.51
CA PHE A 215 14.88 -10.82 2.73
C PHE A 215 14.73 -11.90 1.66
N THR A 216 15.70 -12.80 1.56
CA THR A 216 15.70 -13.88 0.57
C THR A 216 15.96 -15.23 1.22
N LEU A 217 15.26 -16.26 0.72
CA LEU A 217 15.43 -17.65 1.13
C LEU A 217 15.28 -18.55 -0.09
N ALA A 218 16.18 -19.53 -0.24
CA ALA A 218 16.19 -20.46 -1.36
C ALA A 218 16.11 -19.78 -2.74
N GLY A 219 16.75 -18.61 -2.86
CA GLY A 219 16.81 -17.82 -4.09
C GLY A 219 15.55 -17.03 -4.42
N GLY A 220 14.55 -16.92 -3.54
CA GLY A 220 13.39 -16.04 -3.74
C GLY A 220 13.15 -15.12 -2.54
N PHE A 221 12.34 -14.08 -2.73
CA PHE A 221 11.97 -13.18 -1.64
C PHE A 221 11.07 -13.88 -0.61
N VAL A 222 11.18 -13.46 0.64
CA VAL A 222 10.28 -13.84 1.74
C VAL A 222 9.45 -12.64 2.17
N ARG A 223 8.41 -12.84 2.99
CA ARG A 223 7.48 -11.78 3.40
C ARG A 223 8.13 -10.72 4.30
N SER A 224 9.00 -11.12 5.23
CA SER A 224 9.66 -10.16 6.13
C SER A 224 11.08 -10.58 6.50
N ALA A 225 11.89 -9.60 6.92
CA ALA A 225 13.16 -9.83 7.58
C ALA A 225 13.00 -10.68 8.85
N GLY A 226 13.89 -11.67 9.03
CA GLY A 226 14.16 -12.33 10.32
C GLY A 226 12.98 -13.03 11.01
N GLY A 227 11.83 -13.18 10.33
CA GLY A 227 10.58 -13.64 10.94
C GLY A 227 9.76 -14.54 10.01
N ASP A 228 9.08 -13.94 9.02
CA ASP A 228 8.13 -14.65 8.16
C ASP A 228 8.74 -15.05 6.80
N THR A 229 9.07 -16.33 6.66
CA THR A 229 9.69 -16.91 5.45
C THR A 229 8.70 -17.29 4.34
N ARG A 230 7.40 -17.11 4.58
CA ARG A 230 6.36 -17.39 3.58
C ARG A 230 6.50 -16.46 2.37
N VAL A 231 5.96 -16.89 1.24
CA VAL A 231 5.76 -16.02 0.08
C VAL A 231 4.44 -15.26 0.26
N ASP A 232 4.43 -13.98 -0.15
CA ASP A 232 3.26 -13.12 -0.22
C ASP A 232 3.03 -12.65 -1.66
N GLY A 233 1.77 -12.48 -2.06
CA GLY A 233 1.40 -11.95 -3.37
C GLY A 233 1.89 -10.51 -3.58
N SER A 234 2.04 -9.72 -2.51
CA SER A 234 2.61 -8.37 -2.56
C SER A 234 4.08 -8.36 -3.00
N LEU A 235 4.80 -9.50 -2.91
CA LEU A 235 6.18 -9.60 -3.37
C LEU A 235 6.32 -9.45 -4.89
N LEU A 236 5.22 -9.60 -5.65
CA LEU A 236 5.22 -9.29 -7.08
C LEU A 236 5.51 -7.81 -7.36
N TRP A 237 5.22 -6.92 -6.42
CA TRP A 237 5.43 -5.48 -6.57
C TRP A 237 6.90 -5.12 -6.74
N LEU A 238 7.83 -5.93 -6.20
CA LEU A 238 9.27 -5.73 -6.34
C LEU A 238 9.74 -5.71 -7.80
N GLY A 239 9.07 -6.47 -8.68
CA GLY A 239 9.30 -6.42 -10.11
C GLY A 239 8.40 -5.40 -10.80
N VAL A 240 7.08 -5.58 -10.67
CA VAL A 240 6.08 -4.69 -11.29
C VAL A 240 5.05 -4.28 -10.23
N PRO A 241 4.84 -2.97 -10.00
CA PRO A 241 5.29 -1.87 -10.85
C PRO A 241 6.59 -1.19 -10.40
N PHE A 242 7.13 -1.54 -9.23
CA PHE A 242 8.19 -0.76 -8.62
C PHE A 242 9.56 -0.88 -9.30
N GLY A 243 9.82 -1.96 -10.04
CA GLY A 243 11.11 -2.16 -10.70
C GLY A 243 12.30 -2.13 -9.75
N VAL A 244 12.13 -2.60 -8.51
CA VAL A 244 13.22 -2.75 -7.52
C VAL A 244 14.22 -3.81 -8.01
N VAL A 245 13.73 -4.83 -8.70
CA VAL A 245 14.53 -5.80 -9.43
C VAL A 245 13.99 -6.01 -10.85
N PRO A 246 14.85 -6.36 -11.83
CA PRO A 246 14.40 -6.77 -13.15
C PRO A 246 13.47 -7.99 -13.06
N VAL A 247 12.40 -8.00 -13.87
CA VAL A 247 11.43 -9.10 -13.90
C VAL A 247 12.00 -10.43 -14.38
N ASP A 248 13.14 -10.39 -15.06
CA ASP A 248 13.87 -11.55 -15.56
C ASP A 248 15.02 -11.99 -14.64
N SER A 249 15.26 -11.29 -13.53
CA SER A 249 16.25 -11.70 -12.51
C SER A 249 15.88 -13.04 -11.88
N ASP A 250 16.90 -13.81 -11.50
CA ASP A 250 16.70 -15.14 -10.89
C ASP A 250 15.85 -15.06 -9.61
N VAL A 251 16.13 -14.08 -8.74
CA VAL A 251 15.39 -13.89 -7.49
C VAL A 251 13.91 -13.63 -7.72
N PHE A 252 13.57 -12.81 -8.72
CA PHE A 252 12.19 -12.51 -9.04
C PHE A 252 11.50 -13.69 -9.73
N ARG A 253 12.18 -14.41 -10.63
CA ARG A 253 11.63 -15.63 -11.26
C ARG A 253 11.30 -16.70 -10.23
N VAL A 254 12.17 -16.94 -9.25
CA VAL A 254 11.91 -17.87 -8.14
C VAL A 254 10.74 -17.39 -7.30
N THR A 255 10.66 -16.09 -7.00
CA THR A 255 9.55 -15.50 -6.25
C THR A 255 8.21 -15.68 -6.97
N VAL A 256 8.14 -15.39 -8.27
CA VAL A 256 6.95 -15.59 -9.11
C VAL A 256 6.55 -17.08 -9.15
N LYS A 257 7.53 -17.98 -9.24
CA LYS A 257 7.29 -19.42 -9.18
C LYS A 257 6.65 -19.82 -7.85
N ARG A 258 7.20 -19.36 -6.73
CA ARG A 258 6.63 -19.59 -5.38
C ARG A 258 5.22 -19.05 -5.25
N VAL A 259 4.96 -17.81 -5.68
CA VAL A 259 3.59 -17.24 -5.69
C VAL A 259 2.63 -18.12 -6.49
N ARG A 260 3.05 -18.58 -7.68
CA ARG A 260 2.23 -19.43 -8.54
C ARG A 260 1.94 -20.80 -7.94
N GLU A 261 2.94 -21.42 -7.31
CA GLU A 261 2.84 -22.78 -6.78
C GLU A 261 2.17 -22.82 -5.39
N GLU A 262 2.45 -21.84 -4.54
CA GLU A 262 1.99 -21.81 -3.15
C GLU A 262 0.65 -21.06 -2.99
N LEU A 263 0.41 -19.99 -3.77
CA LEU A 263 -0.72 -19.07 -3.52
C LEU A 263 -1.87 -19.19 -4.51
N ARG A 264 -1.68 -19.87 -5.65
CA ARG A 264 -2.73 -20.01 -6.66
C ARG A 264 -3.82 -20.96 -6.19
N ALA A 265 -5.04 -20.45 -6.05
CA ALA A 265 -6.21 -21.25 -5.72
C ALA A 265 -6.71 -22.05 -6.95
N PRO A 266 -7.35 -23.21 -6.73
CA PRO A 266 -8.13 -23.89 -7.77
C PRO A 266 -9.15 -22.91 -8.35
N GLY A 267 -9.09 -22.65 -9.66
CA GLY A 267 -9.94 -21.66 -10.35
C GLY A 267 -9.23 -20.36 -10.76
N GLY A 268 -7.96 -20.15 -10.40
CA GLY A 268 -7.11 -19.11 -11.00
C GLY A 268 -6.87 -17.85 -10.16
N GLY A 269 -7.52 -17.69 -9.01
CA GLY A 269 -7.22 -16.60 -8.07
C GLY A 269 -5.87 -16.80 -7.35
N VAL A 270 -5.25 -15.70 -6.92
CA VAL A 270 -4.00 -15.71 -6.13
C VAL A 270 -4.34 -15.20 -4.73
N ARG A 271 -3.98 -15.95 -3.70
CA ARG A 271 -4.16 -15.57 -2.29
C ARG A 271 -3.12 -14.52 -1.88
N ARG A 272 -3.35 -13.83 -0.75
CA ARG A 272 -2.35 -12.92 -0.15
C ARG A 272 -1.11 -13.71 0.28
N TYR A 273 -1.29 -14.68 1.17
CA TYR A 273 -0.25 -15.61 1.62
C TYR A 273 -0.91 -16.85 2.25
N LEU A 274 -0.16 -17.94 2.49
CA LEU A 274 -0.70 -19.14 3.15
C LEU A 274 -0.91 -18.97 4.66
N GLY A 275 -2.06 -19.42 5.15
CA GLY A 275 -2.44 -19.29 6.56
C GLY A 275 -3.17 -17.98 6.88
N GLU A 276 -3.69 -17.27 5.87
CA GLU A 276 -4.56 -16.11 6.09
C GLU A 276 -5.81 -16.48 6.90
N LEU A 277 -6.09 -15.72 7.96
CA LEU A 277 -7.23 -15.96 8.85
C LEU A 277 -8.48 -15.15 8.48
N LEU A 278 -8.33 -14.10 7.65
CA LEU A 278 -9.36 -13.09 7.39
C LEU A 278 -10.61 -13.63 6.66
N LEU A 279 -10.49 -14.74 5.93
CA LEU A 279 -11.61 -15.40 5.27
C LEU A 279 -11.54 -16.92 5.46
N ARG A 280 -11.68 -17.41 6.71
CA ARG A 280 -12.22 -18.77 6.86
C ARG A 280 -13.61 -18.76 6.25
N ARG A 281 -13.75 -19.36 5.06
CA ARG A 281 -15.05 -19.67 4.46
C ARG A 281 -15.94 -20.25 5.56
N GLN A 282 -17.03 -19.58 5.90
CA GLN A 282 -18.15 -20.24 6.56
C GLN A 282 -18.46 -21.49 5.71
N PRO A 283 -18.50 -22.70 6.28
CA PRO A 283 -18.86 -23.88 5.50
C PRO A 283 -20.24 -23.62 4.91
N VAL A 284 -20.31 -23.60 3.58
CA VAL A 284 -21.59 -23.56 2.89
C VAL A 284 -22.24 -24.90 3.18
N ASP A 285 -23.35 -24.87 3.92
CA ASP A 285 -24.23 -26.02 4.07
C ASP A 285 -24.52 -26.59 2.67
N PRO A 286 -24.33 -27.90 2.41
CA PRO A 286 -24.63 -28.52 1.12
C PRO A 286 -26.09 -28.31 0.66
N ALA A 287 -26.99 -27.82 1.53
CA ALA A 287 -28.36 -27.46 1.18
C ALA A 287 -28.58 -25.99 0.73
N GLY A 288 -27.56 -25.13 0.69
CA GLY A 288 -27.65 -23.78 0.11
C GLY A 288 -28.61 -22.81 0.82
N ARG A 289 -28.91 -23.01 2.11
CA ARG A 289 -29.73 -22.07 2.90
C ARG A 289 -28.86 -21.09 3.67
N VAL A 290 -29.13 -19.80 3.49
CA VAL A 290 -28.60 -18.72 4.33
C VAL A 290 -29.31 -18.78 5.69
N PRO A 291 -28.61 -18.87 6.84
CA PRO A 291 -29.26 -18.76 8.14
C PRO A 291 -29.78 -17.33 8.33
N GLY A 292 -31.07 -17.19 8.67
CA GLY A 292 -31.65 -15.90 9.05
C GLY A 292 -31.04 -15.34 10.36
N PRO A 293 -31.24 -14.05 10.66
CA PRO A 293 -30.63 -13.41 11.82
C PRO A 293 -31.29 -13.94 13.10
N GLY A 294 -30.59 -14.80 13.83
CA GLY A 294 -31.07 -15.43 15.04
C GLY A 294 -30.09 -15.28 16.20
N GLY A 295 -30.35 -14.29 17.06
CA GLY A 295 -30.11 -14.31 18.50
C GLY A 295 -28.69 -14.57 19.01
N LEU A 296 -27.95 -13.49 19.32
CA LEU A 296 -26.93 -13.53 20.36
C LEU A 296 -27.60 -13.78 21.71
N GLY A 297 -27.71 -15.07 22.07
CA GLY A 297 -28.12 -15.53 23.39
C GLY A 297 -27.02 -15.27 24.42
N ARG A 298 -27.44 -14.72 25.56
CA ARG A 298 -26.67 -14.58 26.80
C ARG A 298 -26.23 -15.95 27.36
N GLY A 299 -25.08 -15.98 28.03
CA GLY A 299 -24.64 -17.03 28.96
C GLY A 299 -23.12 -17.01 29.14
N GLN A 300 -22.57 -16.36 30.18
CA GLN A 300 -22.17 -16.96 31.47
C GLN A 300 -21.22 -18.16 31.35
N CYS A 301 -19.92 -17.91 31.56
CA CYS A 301 -19.14 -18.35 32.72
C CYS A 301 -17.87 -17.49 32.82
#